data_AF-A0A7S2HLW6-F1
#
_entry.id   AF-A0A7S2HLW6-F1
#
_cell.length_a   1.000
_cell.length_b   1.000
_cell.length_c   1.000
_cell.angle_alpha   90.00
_cell.angle_beta   90.00
_cell.angle_gamma   90.00
#
_symmetry.space_group_name_H-M   'P 1'
#
loop_
_entity.id
_entity.type
_entity.pdbx_description
1 polymer ?
#
loop_
_entity_poly.entity_id
_entity_poly.type
_entity_poly.pdbx_seq_one_letter_code
_entity_poly.pdbx_strand_id
1 'polypeptide(L)'
;VVVLGSAGLGQDSKKQRPRYTGVFAGSTDGIIRCSTASQPSKAGLLTSSSLVPLIGLKLLRAEVPSANLLFASKKSGVRHFFELPFCNHVVEHISNPLGSAAVTRLKNSFSQYPLWLGVSDAARWSADGHEVSSDDVVFPFALLLKPTAQLVSISAQHQERFLEALQCIPVGATIFDVFAVASPEEANNVHGGSSSPELIGTVRTTTPFLQSCFGDEQLFFRHQRMEEDLELAPDTWRACLKQNDDVRGGQGENLRNLGAAQLASTMIGQCPLMR
;
A
#
# COMPACT_ATOMS: atom_id res chain seq x y z
N VAL A 1 15.02 12.09 0.24
CA VAL A 1 15.62 11.18 1.24
C VAL A 1 14.78 9.93 1.29
N VAL A 2 15.23 8.96 0.52
CA VAL A 2 14.69 7.61 0.47
C VAL A 2 15.53 6.70 1.34
N VAL A 3 14.86 5.76 2.00
CA VAL A 3 15.55 4.68 2.70
C VAL A 3 15.21 3.36 2.02
N LEU A 4 16.25 2.63 1.62
CA LEU A 4 16.14 1.34 0.95
C LEU A 4 16.45 0.22 1.94
N GLY A 5 15.62 -0.82 1.92
CA GLY A 5 15.94 -2.12 2.52
C GLY A 5 15.60 -3.22 1.51
N SER A 6 16.19 -4.40 1.66
CA SER A 6 15.65 -5.58 1.00
C SER A 6 14.58 -6.21 1.88
N ALA A 7 13.46 -6.58 1.26
CA ALA A 7 12.38 -7.25 1.96
C ALA A 7 11.64 -8.20 1.04
N GLY A 8 11.22 -9.33 1.59
CA GLY A 8 10.43 -10.30 0.86
C GLY A 8 8.99 -10.38 1.33
N LEU A 9 8.07 -10.61 0.39
CA LEU A 9 6.72 -11.07 0.72
C LEU A 9 6.87 -12.54 1.12
N GLY A 10 6.53 -12.92 2.35
CA GLY A 10 6.62 -14.30 2.84
C GLY A 10 5.26 -14.80 3.31
N GLN A 11 4.94 -16.05 3.00
CA GLN A 11 3.79 -16.75 3.57
C GLN A 11 4.20 -17.47 4.86
N ASP A 12 3.32 -17.45 5.86
CA ASP A 12 3.48 -18.32 7.01
C ASP A 12 3.13 -19.76 6.60
N SER A 13 4.10 -20.67 6.72
CA SER A 13 3.99 -22.10 6.37
C SER A 13 2.79 -22.85 6.98
N LYS A 14 2.11 -22.27 7.97
CA LYS A 14 0.96 -22.86 8.67
C LYS A 14 -0.42 -22.36 8.18
N LYS A 15 -0.49 -21.42 7.23
CA LYS A 15 -1.76 -20.86 6.72
C LYS A 15 -2.10 -21.39 5.32
N GLN A 16 -3.40 -21.42 4.99
CA GLN A 16 -3.87 -21.75 3.63
C GLN A 16 -3.18 -20.82 2.61
N ARG A 17 -2.80 -21.38 1.45
CA ARG A 17 -2.25 -20.58 0.36
C ARG A 17 -3.28 -19.55 -0.07
N PRO A 18 -2.87 -18.29 -0.29
CA PRO A 18 -3.76 -17.27 -0.82
C PRO A 18 -4.27 -17.70 -2.19
N ARG A 19 -5.52 -17.34 -2.48
CA ARG A 19 -6.18 -17.62 -3.77
C ARG A 19 -5.65 -16.80 -4.95
N TYR A 20 -4.70 -15.91 -4.70
CA TYR A 20 -4.12 -15.00 -5.68
C TYR A 20 -2.91 -15.63 -6.37
N THR A 21 -2.71 -15.29 -7.64
CA THR A 21 -1.67 -15.88 -8.49
C THR A 21 -0.40 -15.03 -8.53
N GLY A 22 0.60 -15.48 -9.31
CA GLY A 22 1.86 -14.75 -9.51
C GLY A 22 2.66 -14.61 -8.22
N VAL A 23 3.20 -13.42 -7.96
CA VAL A 23 4.01 -13.16 -6.75
C VAL A 23 3.19 -13.23 -5.46
N PHE A 24 1.85 -13.18 -5.53
CA PHE A 24 1.02 -13.34 -4.33
C PHE A 24 0.95 -14.79 -3.86
N ALA A 25 1.23 -15.75 -4.74
CA ALA A 25 1.18 -17.18 -4.43
C ALA A 25 2.40 -17.68 -3.63
N GLY A 26 3.47 -16.89 -3.48
CA GLY A 26 4.70 -17.36 -2.83
C GLY A 26 5.72 -16.28 -2.55
N SER A 27 6.88 -16.68 -2.03
CA SER A 27 7.88 -15.72 -1.56
C SER A 27 8.73 -15.15 -2.69
N THR A 28 9.04 -13.86 -2.58
CA THR A 28 9.85 -13.09 -3.53
C THR A 28 10.75 -12.14 -2.75
N ASP A 29 12.02 -12.02 -3.15
CA ASP A 29 12.91 -10.97 -2.65
C ASP A 29 12.57 -9.64 -3.33
N GLY A 30 12.74 -8.53 -2.62
CA GLY A 30 12.38 -7.22 -3.14
C GLY A 30 13.16 -6.08 -2.52
N ILE A 31 12.93 -4.89 -3.05
CA ILE A 31 13.43 -3.62 -2.52
C ILE A 31 12.23 -2.86 -1.96
N ILE A 32 12.31 -2.47 -0.69
CA ILE A 32 11.37 -1.53 -0.07
C ILE A 32 11.97 -0.13 -0.06
N ARG A 33 11.18 0.85 -0.49
CA ARG A 33 11.48 2.28 -0.44
C ARG A 33 10.49 2.96 0.48
N CYS A 34 10.97 3.58 1.55
CA CYS A 34 10.17 4.45 2.40
C CYS A 34 10.48 5.92 2.07
N SER A 35 9.43 6.70 1.78
CA SER A 35 9.56 8.11 1.41
C SER A 35 8.33 8.92 1.80
N THR A 36 8.37 10.23 1.58
CA THR A 36 7.27 11.16 1.83
C THR A 36 6.97 11.92 0.55
N ALA A 37 5.70 12.25 0.29
CA ALA A 37 5.32 13.04 -0.90
C ALA A 37 5.90 14.46 -0.87
N SER A 38 6.06 15.04 0.33
CA SER A 38 6.71 16.33 0.54
C SER A 38 8.16 16.11 0.96
N GLN A 39 9.07 16.97 0.51
CA GLN A 39 10.46 16.94 0.97
C GLN A 39 10.50 17.19 2.48
N PRO A 40 11.03 16.25 3.29
CA PRO A 40 11.19 16.49 4.71
C PRO A 40 12.21 17.63 4.91
N SER A 41 12.12 18.35 6.03
CA SER A 41 13.14 19.35 6.36
C SER A 41 14.53 18.70 6.39
N LYS A 42 15.61 19.50 6.34
CA LYS A 42 17.01 18.97 6.33
C LYS A 42 17.32 18.00 7.48
N ALA A 43 16.56 18.06 8.59
CA ALA A 43 16.70 17.17 9.74
C ALA A 43 15.85 15.88 9.65
N GLY A 44 15.19 15.61 8.52
CA GLY A 44 14.29 14.47 8.38
C GLY A 44 12.98 14.60 9.17
N LEU A 45 12.65 15.79 9.66
CA LEU A 45 11.44 16.04 10.45
C LEU A 45 10.20 16.06 9.55
N LEU A 46 9.20 15.31 9.99
CA LEU A 46 7.86 15.23 9.44
C LEU A 46 6.94 16.28 10.08
N THR A 47 6.92 17.51 9.58
CA THR A 47 5.99 18.52 10.13
C THR A 47 4.54 18.13 9.83
N SER A 48 3.70 18.19 10.88
CA SER A 48 2.35 17.61 10.97
C SER A 48 1.31 18.01 9.91
N SER A 49 1.59 18.96 9.02
CA SER A 49 0.64 19.45 8.00
C SER A 49 0.91 18.99 6.55
N SER A 50 2.03 18.30 6.28
CA SER A 50 2.45 17.98 4.90
C SER A 50 2.91 16.54 4.67
N LEU A 51 2.77 15.67 5.66
CA LEU A 51 3.24 14.30 5.54
C LEU A 51 2.23 13.43 4.77
N VAL A 52 2.64 12.90 3.63
CA VAL A 52 2.01 11.72 3.02
C VAL A 52 3.08 10.63 2.98
N PRO A 53 3.10 9.70 3.94
CA PRO A 53 4.00 8.56 3.91
C PRO A 53 3.72 7.69 2.69
N LEU A 54 4.77 7.32 1.98
CA LEU A 54 4.74 6.50 0.79
C LEU A 54 5.67 5.30 0.96
N ILE A 55 5.20 4.13 0.58
CA ILE A 55 5.98 2.89 0.51
C ILE A 55 5.96 2.39 -0.93
N GLY A 56 7.13 2.26 -1.53
CA GLY A 56 7.33 1.51 -2.76
C GLY A 56 7.85 0.12 -2.45
N LEU A 57 7.23 -0.92 -2.99
CA LEU A 57 7.74 -2.29 -2.99
C LEU A 57 8.05 -2.70 -4.43
N LYS A 58 9.30 -3.08 -4.68
CA LYS A 58 9.75 -3.63 -5.96
C LYS A 58 10.10 -5.08 -5.71
N LEU A 59 9.20 -5.98 -6.09
CA LEU A 59 9.36 -7.42 -5.93
C LEU A 59 10.08 -7.97 -7.17
N LEU A 60 11.20 -8.65 -6.94
CA LEU A 60 12.06 -9.18 -7.99
C LEU A 60 11.48 -10.48 -8.52
N ARG A 61 11.63 -10.66 -9.84
CA ARG A 61 11.19 -11.84 -10.58
C ARG A 61 12.31 -12.26 -11.51
N ALA A 62 12.46 -13.56 -11.74
CA ALA A 62 13.49 -14.06 -12.66
C ALA A 62 13.11 -13.72 -14.11
N GLU A 63 14.08 -13.18 -14.86
CA GLU A 63 14.03 -12.94 -16.32
C GLU A 63 12.85 -12.10 -16.85
N VAL A 64 12.06 -11.50 -15.96
CA VAL A 64 10.94 -10.61 -16.31
C VAL A 64 11.03 -9.32 -15.49
N PRO A 65 10.39 -8.23 -15.92
CA PRO A 65 10.38 -6.98 -15.15
C PRO A 65 9.90 -7.21 -13.71
N SER A 66 10.42 -6.46 -12.74
CA SER A 66 9.97 -6.53 -11.34
C SER A 66 8.49 -6.11 -11.19
N ALA A 67 7.75 -6.74 -10.28
CA ALA A 67 6.43 -6.24 -9.87
C ALA A 67 6.62 -5.02 -8.95
N ASN A 68 6.00 -3.89 -9.28
CA ASN A 68 6.15 -2.65 -8.52
C ASN A 68 4.81 -2.25 -7.92
N LEU A 69 4.79 -2.07 -6.61
CA LEU A 69 3.62 -1.67 -5.84
C LEU A 69 3.95 -0.37 -5.13
N LEU A 70 3.01 0.58 -5.14
CA LEU A 70 3.13 1.82 -4.38
C LEU A 70 1.93 1.93 -3.45
N PHE A 71 2.21 2.32 -2.21
CA PHE A 71 1.23 2.49 -1.17
C PHE A 71 1.35 3.87 -0.55
N ALA A 72 0.22 4.48 -0.22
CA ALA A 72 0.16 5.70 0.56
C ALA A 72 -0.58 5.46 1.87
N SER A 73 -0.13 6.15 2.92
CA SER A 73 -0.89 6.29 4.16
C SER A 73 -1.73 7.56 4.11
N LYS A 74 -2.75 7.62 4.97
CA LYS A 74 -3.57 8.82 5.20
C LYS A 74 -2.67 10.02 5.59
N LYS A 75 -3.01 11.21 5.10
CA LYS A 75 -2.31 12.47 5.35
C LYS A 75 -2.61 13.06 6.73
N SER A 76 -3.87 13.00 7.16
CA SER A 76 -4.33 13.74 8.34
C SER A 76 -4.23 12.93 9.65
N GLY A 77 -3.65 13.57 10.68
CA GLY A 77 -3.61 13.05 12.05
C GLY A 77 -2.47 12.06 12.35
N VAL A 78 -1.49 11.94 11.45
CA VAL A 78 -0.33 11.06 11.61
C VAL A 78 0.81 11.84 12.29
N ARG A 79 1.30 11.32 13.40
CA ARG A 79 2.42 11.84 14.21
C ARG A 79 3.75 11.19 13.86
N HIS A 80 3.72 9.96 13.37
CA HIS A 80 4.92 9.23 12.95
C HIS A 80 4.66 8.30 11.77
N PHE A 81 5.71 7.99 11.00
CA PHE A 81 5.61 7.38 9.67
C PHE A 81 4.80 6.08 9.61
N PHE A 82 4.93 5.21 10.62
CA PHE A 82 4.27 3.91 10.66
C PHE A 82 3.03 3.88 11.58
N GLU A 83 2.40 5.02 11.89
CA GLU A 83 1.22 5.06 12.77
C GLU A 83 -0.02 4.42 12.15
N LEU A 84 -0.18 4.54 10.83
CA LEU A 84 -1.36 4.07 10.11
C LEU A 84 -0.98 3.04 9.02
N PRO A 85 -1.94 2.17 8.64
CA PRO A 85 -1.79 1.31 7.48
C PRO A 85 -1.65 2.08 6.16
N PHE A 86 -1.04 1.44 5.18
CA PHE A 86 -0.86 1.95 3.83
C PHE A 86 -1.74 1.18 2.84
N CYS A 87 -2.20 1.83 1.79
CA CYS A 87 -3.03 1.24 0.73
C CYS A 87 -2.53 1.66 -0.65
N ASN A 88 -2.64 0.78 -1.65
CA ASN A 88 -2.39 1.12 -3.06
C ASN A 88 -3.51 1.97 -3.68
N HIS A 89 -4.65 2.08 -3.00
CA HIS A 89 -5.76 2.97 -3.35
C HIS A 89 -5.82 4.15 -2.37
N VAL A 90 -5.64 5.37 -2.87
CA VAL A 90 -5.74 6.59 -2.07
C VAL A 90 -7.20 7.02 -2.00
N VAL A 91 -7.81 6.74 -0.86
CA VAL A 91 -9.24 7.01 -0.58
C VAL A 91 -9.48 8.35 0.12
N GLU A 92 -8.42 9.07 0.53
CA GLU A 92 -8.58 10.37 1.19
C GLU A 92 -9.07 11.44 0.21
N HIS A 93 -10.08 12.20 0.64
CA HIS A 93 -10.63 13.28 -0.16
C HIS A 93 -9.65 14.47 -0.23
N ILE A 94 -9.16 14.77 -1.43
CA ILE A 94 -8.28 15.92 -1.68
C ILE A 94 -9.15 17.14 -1.99
N SER A 95 -9.58 17.85 -0.94
CA SER A 95 -10.50 19.02 -1.05
C SER A 95 -9.80 20.36 -1.34
N ASN A 96 -8.47 20.43 -1.22
CA ASN A 96 -7.77 21.70 -1.43
C ASN A 96 -7.53 21.95 -2.94
N PRO A 97 -7.65 23.20 -3.43
CA PRO A 97 -7.56 23.51 -4.87
C PRO A 97 -6.25 23.10 -5.54
N LEU A 98 -5.13 23.16 -4.83
CA LEU A 98 -3.82 22.75 -5.38
C LEU A 98 -3.75 21.23 -5.57
N GLY A 99 -4.24 20.48 -4.59
CA GLY A 99 -4.33 19.03 -4.64
C GLY A 99 -5.30 18.55 -5.72
N SER A 100 -6.46 19.20 -5.86
CA SER A 100 -7.42 18.86 -6.92
C SER A 100 -6.89 19.18 -8.32
N ALA A 101 -6.15 20.29 -8.48
CA ALA A 101 -5.45 20.61 -9.72
C ALA A 101 -4.35 19.59 -10.05
N ALA A 102 -3.58 19.14 -9.05
CA ALA A 102 -2.56 18.10 -9.22
C ALA A 102 -3.19 16.76 -9.64
N VAL A 103 -4.27 16.34 -8.97
CA VAL A 103 -5.02 15.12 -9.34
C VAL A 103 -5.59 15.23 -10.75
N THR A 104 -6.17 16.38 -11.11
CA THR A 104 -6.69 16.64 -12.47
C THR A 104 -5.58 16.54 -13.51
N ARG A 105 -4.40 17.09 -13.23
CA ARG A 105 -3.25 16.99 -14.14
C ARG A 105 -2.80 15.53 -14.31
N LEU A 106 -2.69 14.78 -13.23
CA LEU A 106 -2.37 13.35 -13.28
C LEU A 106 -3.43 12.59 -14.09
N LYS A 107 -4.71 12.94 -13.88
CA LYS A 107 -5.84 12.34 -14.60
C LYS A 107 -5.71 12.53 -16.11
N ASN A 108 -5.49 13.77 -16.53
CA ASN A 108 -5.43 14.15 -17.94
C ASN A 108 -4.15 13.64 -18.64
N SER A 109 -3.09 13.34 -17.88
CA SER A 109 -1.79 12.99 -18.46
C SER A 109 -1.50 11.49 -18.44
N PHE A 110 -2.05 10.72 -17.48
CA PHE A 110 -1.55 9.37 -17.21
C PHE A 110 -2.64 8.29 -17.04
N SER A 111 -3.71 8.56 -16.29
CA SER A 111 -4.74 7.55 -15.96
C SER A 111 -6.04 8.23 -15.56
N GLN A 112 -7.18 7.69 -15.96
CA GLN A 112 -8.51 8.10 -15.48
C GLN A 112 -8.67 7.96 -13.96
N TYR A 113 -7.90 7.06 -13.34
CA TYR A 113 -7.94 6.74 -11.92
C TYR A 113 -6.55 6.97 -11.26
N PRO A 114 -6.00 8.19 -11.25
CA PRO A 114 -4.61 8.45 -10.86
C PRO A 114 -4.28 8.19 -9.37
N LEU A 115 -5.29 7.92 -8.55
CA LEU A 115 -5.20 7.63 -7.13
C LEU A 115 -5.40 6.14 -6.81
N TRP A 116 -5.62 5.31 -7.83
CA TRP A 116 -5.91 3.89 -7.71
C TRP A 116 -4.88 3.17 -8.56
N LEU A 117 -4.02 2.39 -7.91
CA LEU A 117 -2.93 1.70 -8.60
C LEU A 117 -3.28 0.23 -8.77
N GLY A 118 -3.19 -0.26 -10.00
CA GLY A 118 -3.44 -1.65 -10.32
C GLY A 118 -2.38 -2.57 -9.72
N VAL A 119 -2.72 -3.85 -9.62
CA VAL A 119 -1.86 -4.91 -9.06
C VAL A 119 -1.87 -6.19 -9.90
N SER A 120 -2.61 -6.26 -11.01
CA SER A 120 -2.72 -7.48 -11.81
C SER A 120 -1.41 -7.92 -12.48
N ASP A 121 -0.45 -7.01 -12.75
CA ASP A 121 0.89 -7.38 -13.25
C ASP A 121 1.66 -8.22 -12.23
N ALA A 122 1.46 -7.96 -10.93
CA ALA A 122 2.05 -8.75 -9.86
C ALA A 122 1.45 -10.17 -9.80
N ALA A 123 0.18 -10.33 -10.17
CA ALA A 123 -0.48 -11.63 -10.22
C ALA A 123 -0.20 -12.43 -11.50
N ARG A 124 0.30 -11.77 -12.55
CA ARG A 124 0.60 -12.40 -13.84
C ARG A 124 1.88 -13.24 -13.83
N TRP A 125 2.88 -12.85 -13.06
CA TRP A 125 4.18 -13.53 -13.04
C TRP A 125 4.54 -13.95 -11.64
N SER A 126 4.99 -15.20 -11.52
CA SER A 126 5.58 -15.76 -10.29
C SER A 126 7.00 -15.22 -10.04
N ALA A 127 7.56 -15.53 -8.87
CA ALA A 127 8.90 -15.07 -8.48
C ALA A 127 10.02 -15.66 -9.36
N ASP A 128 9.83 -16.86 -9.89
CA ASP A 128 10.72 -17.55 -10.82
C ASP A 128 10.44 -17.23 -12.30
N GLY A 129 9.58 -16.24 -12.57
CA GLY A 129 9.37 -15.72 -13.93
C GLY A 129 8.40 -16.55 -14.77
N HIS A 130 7.70 -17.53 -14.20
CA HIS A 130 6.64 -18.22 -14.91
C HIS A 130 5.38 -17.35 -15.03
N GLU A 131 4.90 -17.20 -16.26
CA GLU A 131 3.64 -16.51 -16.55
C GLU A 131 2.44 -17.39 -16.19
N VAL A 132 1.46 -16.78 -15.55
CA VAL A 132 0.12 -17.34 -15.32
C VAL A 132 -0.71 -17.06 -16.57
N SER A 133 -1.39 -18.09 -17.08
CA SER A 133 -2.35 -17.96 -18.17
C SER A 133 -3.33 -16.82 -17.89
N SER A 134 -3.63 -15.98 -18.89
CA SER A 134 -4.48 -14.80 -18.72
C SER A 134 -5.86 -15.14 -18.14
N ASP A 135 -6.42 -16.31 -18.45
CA ASP A 135 -7.72 -16.77 -17.94
C ASP A 135 -7.66 -17.20 -16.45
N ASP A 136 -6.46 -17.47 -15.95
CA ASP A 136 -6.20 -17.95 -14.59
C ASP A 136 -5.63 -16.85 -13.66
N VAL A 137 -5.42 -15.63 -14.15
CA VAL A 137 -4.87 -14.53 -13.35
C VAL A 137 -5.88 -14.08 -12.29
N VAL A 138 -5.56 -14.33 -11.01
CA VAL A 138 -6.39 -13.91 -9.87
C VAL A 138 -5.62 -12.90 -9.02
N PHE A 139 -6.16 -11.70 -8.88
CA PHE A 139 -5.55 -10.58 -8.15
C PHE A 139 -6.55 -9.88 -7.25
N PRO A 140 -6.08 -9.24 -6.15
CA PRO A 140 -6.96 -8.51 -5.27
C PRO A 140 -7.36 -7.16 -5.85
N PHE A 141 -8.49 -6.63 -5.39
CA PHE A 141 -8.90 -5.26 -5.67
C PHE A 141 -7.93 -4.26 -5.07
N ALA A 142 -7.52 -4.47 -3.82
CA ALA A 142 -6.57 -3.60 -3.14
C ALA A 142 -5.65 -4.40 -2.22
N LEU A 143 -4.51 -3.81 -1.92
CA LEU A 143 -3.53 -4.32 -0.97
C LEU A 143 -3.37 -3.33 0.18
N LEU A 144 -3.30 -3.87 1.39
CA LEU A 144 -3.07 -3.11 2.62
C LEU A 144 -1.77 -3.58 3.28
N LEU A 145 -0.91 -2.62 3.63
CA LEU A 145 0.24 -2.87 4.48
C LEU A 145 -0.09 -2.39 5.89
N LYS A 146 -0.20 -3.33 6.84
CA LYS A 146 -0.41 -3.04 8.25
C LYS A 146 0.93 -3.09 8.98
N PRO A 147 1.44 -1.96 9.51
CA PRO A 147 2.64 -1.96 10.35
C PRO A 147 2.51 -2.94 11.51
N THR A 148 3.58 -3.68 11.82
CA THR A 148 3.60 -4.51 13.04
C THR A 148 3.65 -3.63 14.29
N ALA A 149 3.15 -4.12 15.43
CA ALA A 149 3.19 -3.39 16.69
C ALA A 149 4.62 -2.95 17.08
N GLN A 150 5.61 -3.78 16.76
CA GLN A 150 7.03 -3.45 16.95
C GLN A 150 7.44 -2.25 16.10
N LEU A 151 7.08 -2.23 14.81
CA LEU A 151 7.40 -1.12 13.92
C LEU A 151 6.71 0.19 14.35
N VAL A 152 5.45 0.09 14.77
CA VAL A 152 4.70 1.23 15.35
C VAL A 152 5.44 1.78 16.57
N SER A 153 5.89 0.91 17.48
CA SER A 153 6.60 1.30 18.70
C SER A 153 7.94 2.00 18.40
N ILE A 154 8.74 1.44 17.48
CA ILE A 154 9.98 2.08 17.01
C ILE A 154 9.65 3.46 16.43
N SER A 155 8.66 3.54 15.55
CA SER A 155 8.26 4.81 14.94
C SER A 155 7.82 5.86 15.96
N ALA A 156 7.09 5.45 17.00
CA ALA A 156 6.59 6.35 18.03
C ALA A 156 7.73 6.95 18.89
N GLN A 157 8.78 6.17 19.17
CA GLN A 157 9.96 6.63 19.91
C GLN A 157 10.72 7.74 19.18
N HIS A 158 10.67 7.74 17.85
CA HIS A 158 11.36 8.71 16.99
C HIS A 158 10.42 9.80 16.44
N GLN A 159 9.12 9.73 16.71
CA GLN A 159 8.11 10.73 16.33
C GLN A 159 8.24 11.16 14.85
N GLU A 160 8.51 12.45 14.63
CA GLU A 160 8.69 13.07 13.32
C GLU A 160 10.04 12.75 12.66
N ARG A 161 10.97 12.05 13.31
CA ARG A 161 12.31 11.72 12.77
C ARG A 161 12.30 10.33 12.13
N PHE A 162 11.47 10.16 11.10
CA PHE A 162 11.23 8.82 10.53
C PHE A 162 12.48 8.14 9.94
N LEU A 163 13.46 8.92 9.46
CA LEU A 163 14.71 8.39 8.95
C LEU A 163 15.50 7.66 10.04
N GLU A 164 15.43 8.15 11.28
CA GLU A 164 16.07 7.51 12.43
C GLU A 164 15.27 6.29 12.88
N ALA A 165 13.93 6.37 12.84
CA ALA A 165 13.07 5.22 13.09
C ALA A 165 13.42 4.04 12.16
N LEU A 166 13.61 4.34 10.87
CA LEU A 166 13.98 3.35 9.85
C LEU A 166 15.34 2.70 10.13
N GLN A 167 16.33 3.48 10.58
CA GLN A 167 17.65 2.96 10.95
C GLN A 167 17.63 2.06 12.18
N CYS A 168 16.61 2.18 13.03
CA CYS A 168 16.44 1.36 14.23
C CYS A 168 15.74 0.02 13.97
N ILE A 169 15.26 -0.23 12.75
CA ILE A 169 14.61 -1.49 12.39
C ILE A 169 15.69 -2.58 12.27
N PRO A 170 15.63 -3.66 13.08
CA PRO A 170 16.63 -4.71 13.00
C PRO A 170 16.48 -5.52 11.70
N VAL A 171 17.59 -6.08 11.23
CA VAL A 171 17.58 -7.06 10.14
C VAL A 171 16.82 -8.30 10.59
N GLY A 172 16.00 -8.86 9.72
CA GLY A 172 15.16 -10.01 10.01
C GLY A 172 13.84 -9.68 10.72
N ALA A 173 13.52 -8.39 10.89
CA ALA A 173 12.26 -7.95 11.49
C ALA A 173 11.10 -8.05 10.49
N THR A 174 9.95 -8.53 10.95
CA THR A 174 8.69 -8.39 10.21
C THR A 174 8.15 -6.98 10.42
N ILE A 175 8.04 -6.22 9.33
CA ILE A 175 7.67 -4.80 9.35
C ILE A 175 6.21 -4.58 8.92
N PHE A 176 5.67 -5.44 8.05
CA PHE A 176 4.26 -5.37 7.65
C PHE A 176 3.60 -6.74 7.61
N ASP A 177 2.33 -6.76 7.99
CA ASP A 177 1.37 -7.75 7.52
C ASP A 177 0.73 -7.23 6.23
N VAL A 178 0.65 -8.09 5.20
CA VAL A 178 0.07 -7.75 3.89
C VAL A 178 -1.29 -8.39 3.77
N PHE A 179 -2.31 -7.55 3.62
CA PHE A 179 -3.68 -7.99 3.42
C PHE A 179 -4.15 -7.69 2.01
N ALA A 180 -4.97 -8.59 1.47
CA ALA A 180 -5.69 -8.45 0.23
C ALA A 180 -7.15 -8.11 0.51
N VAL A 181 -7.69 -7.18 -0.25
CA VAL A 181 -9.12 -6.90 -0.34
C VAL A 181 -9.59 -7.44 -1.68
N ALA A 182 -10.54 -8.37 -1.68
CA ALA A 182 -10.91 -9.10 -2.88
C ALA A 182 -11.76 -8.31 -3.84
N SER A 183 -12.58 -7.40 -3.31
CA SER A 183 -13.57 -6.68 -4.12
C SER A 183 -13.91 -5.31 -3.52
N PRO A 184 -14.53 -4.42 -4.31
CA PRO A 184 -15.01 -3.15 -3.81
C PRO A 184 -16.07 -3.29 -2.70
N GLU A 185 -16.90 -4.34 -2.75
CA GLU A 185 -17.89 -4.62 -1.70
C GLU A 185 -17.19 -4.91 -0.37
N GLU A 186 -16.11 -5.69 -0.39
CA GLU A 186 -15.30 -5.95 0.80
C GLU A 186 -14.66 -4.65 1.31
N ALA A 187 -14.14 -3.80 0.41
CA ALA A 187 -13.60 -2.50 0.78
C ALA A 187 -14.65 -1.59 1.47
N ASN A 188 -15.91 -1.66 1.04
CA ASN A 188 -17.02 -0.88 1.59
C ASN A 188 -17.65 -1.49 2.86
N ASN A 189 -17.52 -2.81 3.08
CA ASN A 189 -18.20 -3.54 4.16
C ASN A 189 -17.37 -3.71 5.44
N VAL A 190 -16.20 -3.07 5.54
CA VAL A 190 -15.33 -3.17 6.73
C VAL A 190 -16.02 -2.65 8.02
N HIS A 191 -17.17 -1.97 7.92
CA HIS A 191 -17.90 -1.41 9.06
C HIS A 191 -19.14 -2.20 9.52
N GLY A 192 -19.38 -3.41 9.01
CA GLY A 192 -20.52 -4.22 9.49
C GLY A 192 -20.80 -5.54 8.78
N GLY A 193 -19.98 -5.96 7.82
CA GLY A 193 -20.12 -7.25 7.14
C GLY A 193 -19.12 -8.31 7.62
N SER A 194 -19.42 -9.58 7.35
CA SER A 194 -18.59 -10.76 7.72
C SER A 194 -17.31 -10.94 6.88
N SER A 195 -16.99 -10.01 5.98
CA SER A 195 -15.87 -10.14 5.03
C SER A 195 -14.73 -9.21 5.45
N SER A 196 -13.69 -9.78 6.05
CA SER A 196 -12.47 -9.09 6.45
C SER A 196 -11.36 -9.29 5.41
N PRO A 197 -10.46 -8.29 5.20
CA PRO A 197 -9.26 -8.44 4.39
C PRO A 197 -8.49 -9.74 4.70
N GLU A 198 -8.10 -10.44 3.65
CA GLU A 198 -7.38 -11.72 3.72
C GLU A 198 -5.89 -11.45 3.97
N LEU A 199 -5.29 -12.02 5.02
CA LEU A 199 -3.82 -11.96 5.19
C LEU A 199 -3.15 -12.85 4.16
N ILE A 200 -2.38 -12.26 3.23
CA ILE A 200 -1.74 -12.99 2.13
C ILE A 200 -0.22 -13.12 2.30
N GLY A 201 0.38 -12.37 3.23
CA GLY A 201 1.80 -12.49 3.51
C GLY A 201 2.30 -11.47 4.53
N THR A 202 3.62 -11.44 4.68
CA THR A 202 4.33 -10.50 5.54
C THR A 202 5.54 -9.93 4.81
N VAL A 203 5.96 -8.72 5.18
CA VAL A 203 7.18 -8.09 4.68
C VAL A 203 8.24 -8.15 5.77
N ARG A 204 9.38 -8.79 5.48
CA ARG A 204 10.48 -8.97 6.43
C ARG A 204 11.77 -8.35 5.90
N THR A 205 12.49 -7.60 6.73
CA THR A 205 13.79 -7.02 6.36
C THR A 205 14.85 -8.10 6.21
N THR A 206 15.65 -8.02 5.15
CA THR A 206 16.83 -8.89 4.97
C THR A 206 18.15 -8.10 4.99
N THR A 207 18.09 -6.77 4.89
CA THR A 207 19.22 -5.86 5.11
C THR A 207 18.82 -4.69 6.01
N PRO A 208 19.80 -3.93 6.55
CA PRO A 208 19.53 -2.66 7.18
C PRO A 208 18.91 -1.67 6.18
N PHE A 209 18.17 -0.71 6.73
CA PHE A 209 17.66 0.43 5.99
C PHE A 209 18.76 1.48 5.77
N LEU A 210 18.98 1.87 4.52
CA LEU A 210 20.03 2.81 4.12
C LEU A 210 19.45 4.05 3.44
N GLN A 211 19.87 5.23 3.86
CA GLN A 211 19.58 6.46 3.12
C GLN A 211 20.28 6.39 1.76
N SER A 212 19.56 6.65 0.67
CA SER A 212 20.07 6.40 -0.68
C SER A 212 19.73 7.51 -1.67
N CYS A 213 20.76 8.14 -2.25
CA CYS A 213 20.60 9.02 -3.40
C CYS A 213 20.23 8.23 -4.66
N PHE A 214 20.76 7.01 -4.82
CA PHE A 214 20.36 6.12 -5.91
C PHE A 214 18.84 5.84 -5.87
N GLY A 215 18.30 5.62 -4.67
CA GLY A 215 16.86 5.47 -4.44
C GLY A 215 16.04 6.69 -4.86
N ASP A 216 16.61 7.89 -4.74
CA ASP A 216 15.95 9.15 -5.12
C ASP A 216 16.08 9.45 -6.64
N GLU A 217 17.22 9.15 -7.26
CA GLU A 217 17.56 9.62 -8.61
C GLU A 217 17.47 8.56 -9.72
N GLN A 218 17.66 7.27 -9.39
CA GLN A 218 17.82 6.21 -10.39
C GLN A 218 16.86 5.04 -10.21
N LEU A 219 16.44 4.74 -8.97
CA LEU A 219 15.53 3.63 -8.71
C LEU A 219 14.09 3.98 -9.14
N PHE A 220 13.61 3.28 -10.15
CA PHE A 220 12.28 3.49 -10.73
C PHE A 220 11.27 2.41 -10.32
N PHE A 221 10.07 2.83 -9.93
CA PHE A 221 8.90 1.98 -9.67
C PHE A 221 7.85 2.27 -10.72
N ARG A 222 7.54 1.30 -11.60
CA ARG A 222 6.48 1.47 -12.60
C ARG A 222 5.12 1.38 -11.91
N HIS A 223 4.37 2.47 -11.89
CA HIS A 223 2.96 2.42 -11.47
C HIS A 223 2.16 1.62 -12.50
N GLN A 224 1.38 0.65 -12.03
CA GLN A 224 0.37 0.02 -12.87
C GLN A 224 -0.91 0.84 -12.81
N ARG A 225 -1.50 1.10 -13.97
CA ARG A 225 -2.75 1.85 -14.09
C ARG A 225 -3.92 0.96 -13.67
N MET A 226 -4.89 1.51 -12.93
CA MET A 226 -6.09 0.77 -12.55
C MET A 226 -6.86 0.26 -13.76
N GLU A 227 -6.80 0.96 -14.89
CA GLU A 227 -7.48 0.55 -16.12
C GLU A 227 -7.03 -0.83 -16.61
N GLU A 228 -5.75 -1.17 -16.42
CA GLU A 228 -5.21 -2.49 -16.77
C GLU A 228 -5.82 -3.58 -15.88
N ASP A 229 -6.05 -3.29 -14.60
CA ASP A 229 -6.80 -4.18 -13.71
C ASP A 229 -8.27 -4.30 -14.15
N LEU A 230 -8.91 -3.20 -14.56
CA LEU A 230 -10.31 -3.19 -15.00
C LEU A 230 -10.55 -3.93 -16.31
N GLU A 231 -9.52 -4.17 -17.12
CA GLU A 231 -9.59 -5.02 -18.32
C GLU A 231 -9.73 -6.50 -17.97
N LEU A 232 -9.21 -6.93 -16.82
CA LEU A 232 -9.23 -8.33 -16.36
C LEU A 232 -10.26 -8.57 -15.25
N ALA A 233 -10.63 -7.52 -14.50
CA ALA A 233 -11.51 -7.63 -13.35
C ALA A 233 -13.00 -7.71 -13.75
N PRO A 234 -13.87 -8.21 -12.85
CA PRO A 234 -15.32 -8.17 -13.04
C PRO A 234 -15.86 -6.75 -13.25
N ASP A 235 -16.92 -6.62 -14.06
CA ASP A 235 -17.56 -5.33 -14.37
C ASP A 235 -18.03 -4.55 -13.14
N THR A 236 -18.31 -5.24 -12.03
CA THR A 236 -18.72 -4.63 -10.75
C THR A 236 -17.68 -3.65 -10.20
N TRP A 237 -16.38 -3.86 -10.50
CA TRP A 237 -15.32 -2.96 -10.09
C TRP A 237 -15.43 -1.59 -10.76
N ARG A 238 -15.72 -1.57 -12.07
CA ARG A 238 -15.92 -0.32 -12.83
C ARG A 238 -17.08 0.49 -12.27
N ALA A 239 -18.17 -0.18 -11.86
CA ALA A 239 -19.33 0.48 -11.29
C ALA A 239 -19.01 1.19 -9.97
N CYS A 240 -18.21 0.56 -9.09
CA CYS A 240 -17.80 1.16 -7.82
C CYS A 240 -16.90 2.39 -8.00
N LEU A 241 -15.97 2.35 -8.96
CA LEU A 241 -15.07 3.47 -9.23
C LEU A 241 -15.80 4.70 -9.75
N LYS A 242 -16.80 4.51 -10.64
CA LYS A 242 -17.63 5.61 -11.16
C LYS A 242 -18.42 6.31 -10.06
N GLN A 243 -19.00 5.56 -9.13
CA GLN A 243 -19.72 6.13 -7.98
C GLN A 243 -18.82 6.97 -7.08
N ASN A 244 -17.57 6.54 -6.87
CA ASN A 244 -16.61 7.29 -6.07
C ASN A 244 -16.09 8.56 -6.75
N ASP A 245 -16.10 8.62 -8.09
CA ASP A 245 -15.77 9.84 -8.83
C ASP A 245 -16.92 10.87 -8.80
N ASP A 246 -18.18 10.43 -8.85
CA ASP A 246 -19.36 11.32 -8.81
C ASP A 246 -19.62 11.91 -7.42
N VAL A 247 -19.44 11.14 -6.34
CA VAL A 247 -19.65 11.64 -4.95
C VAL A 247 -18.63 12.72 -4.55
N ARG A 248 -17.49 12.80 -5.24
CA ARG A 248 -16.50 13.87 -5.06
C ARG A 248 -16.91 15.20 -5.73
N GLY A 249 -17.99 15.20 -6.53
CA GLY A 249 -18.54 16.38 -7.21
C GLY A 249 -19.68 17.10 -6.47
N GLY A 250 -20.25 16.53 -5.40
CA GLY A 250 -21.40 17.16 -4.71
C GLY A 250 -21.68 16.59 -3.32
N GLN A 251 -21.70 17.47 -2.32
CA GLN A 251 -22.21 17.26 -0.95
C GLN A 251 -21.70 16.02 -0.19
N GLY A 252 -20.39 15.98 0.08
CA GLY A 252 -19.73 14.98 0.92
C GLY A 252 -19.81 15.25 2.44
N GLU A 253 -20.99 15.07 3.05
CA GLU A 253 -21.10 15.04 4.52
C GLU A 253 -21.09 13.63 5.12
N ASN A 254 -21.46 12.59 4.36
CA ASN A 254 -21.65 11.24 4.93
C ASN A 254 -20.43 10.30 4.85
N LEU A 255 -19.39 10.62 4.05
CA LEU A 255 -18.16 9.82 3.98
C LEU A 255 -17.04 10.28 4.94
N ARG A 256 -17.31 11.30 5.76
CA ARG A 256 -16.31 11.96 6.65
C ARG A 256 -15.68 11.03 7.70
N ASN A 257 -16.27 9.85 7.94
CA ASN A 257 -15.78 8.86 8.91
C ASN A 257 -15.13 7.62 8.28
N LEU A 258 -15.03 7.52 6.95
CA LEU A 258 -14.57 6.32 6.24
C LEU A 258 -13.08 6.37 5.88
N GLY A 259 -12.26 6.76 6.85
CA GLY A 259 -10.81 6.79 6.68
C GLY A 259 -10.17 5.44 7.02
N ALA A 260 -9.03 5.13 6.40
CA ALA A 260 -8.14 4.01 6.74
C ALA A 260 -7.82 3.85 8.25
N ALA A 261 -8.07 4.89 9.06
CA ALA A 261 -8.04 4.85 10.52
C ALA A 261 -9.13 3.95 11.15
N GLN A 262 -10.30 3.83 10.51
CA GLN A 262 -11.42 3.01 10.97
C GLN A 262 -11.25 1.53 10.57
N LEU A 263 -10.64 1.25 9.41
CA LEU A 263 -10.09 -0.07 9.03
C LEU A 263 -9.09 -0.57 10.09
N ALA A 264 -8.20 0.30 10.57
CA ALA A 264 -7.24 -0.01 11.63
C ALA A 264 -7.91 -0.17 13.01
N SER A 265 -8.86 0.70 13.37
CA SER A 265 -9.59 0.66 14.65
C SER A 265 -10.47 -0.59 14.81
N THR A 266 -11.16 -1.01 13.75
CA THR A 266 -12.02 -2.20 13.76
C THR A 266 -11.19 -3.51 13.84
N MET A 267 -9.98 -3.51 13.27
CA MET A 267 -9.01 -4.61 13.39
C MET A 267 -8.28 -4.68 14.75
N ILE A 268 -8.34 -3.62 15.56
CA ILE A 268 -7.82 -3.61 16.95
C ILE A 268 -8.92 -4.04 17.94
N GLY A 269 -10.20 -3.84 17.60
CA GLY A 269 -11.34 -4.07 18.48
C GLY A 269 -11.98 -5.47 18.48
N GLN A 270 -11.56 -6.41 17.63
CA GLN A 270 -12.21 -7.74 17.52
C GLN A 270 -11.22 -8.91 17.38
N CYS A 271 -10.19 -8.96 18.22
CA CYS A 271 -9.43 -10.19 18.44
C CYS A 271 -9.69 -10.70 19.86
N PRO A 272 -10.57 -11.70 20.07
CA PRO A 272 -10.81 -12.31 21.37
C PRO A 272 -9.70 -13.31 21.69
N LEU A 273 -8.44 -12.86 21.67
CA LEU A 273 -7.28 -13.60 22.15
C LEU A 273 -6.26 -12.59 22.70
N MET A 274 -6.62 -11.96 23.81
CA MET A 274 -5.80 -11.72 25.01
C MET A 274 -6.51 -10.66 25.88
N ARG A 275 -6.55 -10.95 27.18
CA ARG A 275 -7.26 -10.20 28.23
C ARG A 275 -6.74 -8.77 28.37
#